data_AF-A0AA37RGC0-F1
#
_entry.id   AF-A0AA37RGC0-F1
#
_cell.length_a   1.000
_cell.length_b   1.000
_cell.length_c   1.000
_cell.angle_alpha   90.00
_cell.angle_beta   90.00
_cell.angle_gamma   90.00
#
_symmetry.space_group_name_H-M   'P 1'
#
loop_
_entity.id
_entity.type
_entity.pdbx_description
1 polymer ?
#
loop_
_entity_poly.entity_id
_entity_poly.type
_entity_poly.pdbx_seq_one_letter_code
_entity_poly.pdbx_strand_id
1 'polypeptide(L)'
;MAMRSARLSGDPVLNQCQAGTHRMLEPEANLSVMRVQEGLSVLGFFDGEFDGFFGPVTGNAVSDYKVARSLSPSDPVVGPGTSSSLDDELFSDPPSLDPAFGEVSSFVARHVVEPFIGLTLAPLISAPLNSQRHDVGSFMLAALNSGFLVGIVAASRVSDLLGDNRIPPDVKAALADLGPAAGQGRQFLGTDGNLHEVVVVDDLSVRGLRILIHRPSGRTHRVELIELLCHELAHVRNAGLNLDLTPAFDTDTFLDPALAQQLSVATGHDTPRVFNQFVEEMCARHVAWIVQRERDGDPFALRFLQPVALAEAAHFYFAETDPVFMFDDNGYMQTIRDRGHAATFQQIALWLRRTSTMTFSGNPQIQQASALVFRDAADSAELTALNPGLARPIDDGLFPGTRDMH
;
A
#
# COMPACT_ATOMS: atom_id res chain seq x y z
N MET A 1 -13.98 6.36 30.52
CA MET A 1 -13.93 7.47 29.55
C MET A 1 -13.41 6.88 28.25
N ALA A 2 -13.81 7.35 27.07
CA ALA A 2 -13.15 6.91 25.84
C ALA A 2 -11.76 7.55 25.77
N MET A 3 -10.78 6.83 25.22
CA MET A 3 -9.45 7.39 24.97
C MET A 3 -9.51 8.61 24.06
N ARG A 4 -8.59 9.55 24.31
CA ARG A 4 -8.60 10.90 23.74
C ARG A 4 -7.47 11.11 22.75
N SER A 5 -6.31 10.47 22.94
CA SER A 5 -5.17 10.58 22.05
C SER A 5 -5.53 10.03 20.67
N ALA A 6 -5.15 10.75 19.62
CA ALA A 6 -5.34 10.29 18.25
C ALA A 6 -4.63 8.95 17.98
N ARG A 7 -3.56 8.63 18.74
CA ARG A 7 -2.80 7.37 18.63
C ARG A 7 -3.54 6.15 19.16
N LEU A 8 -4.29 6.33 20.25
CA LEU A 8 -4.85 5.22 21.02
C LEU A 8 -6.37 5.11 20.89
N SER A 9 -7.03 6.22 20.58
CA SER A 9 -8.49 6.29 20.48
C SER A 9 -9.07 5.39 19.37
N GLY A 10 -10.29 4.92 19.62
CA GLY A 10 -11.00 3.98 18.75
C GLY A 10 -10.43 2.55 18.75
N ASP A 11 -9.31 2.28 19.44
CA ASP A 11 -8.75 0.92 19.49
C ASP A 11 -9.56 0.03 20.45
N PRO A 12 -10.18 -1.07 19.97
CA PRO A 12 -11.07 -1.86 20.81
C PRO A 12 -10.34 -2.56 21.95
N VAL A 13 -9.10 -3.02 21.75
CA VAL A 13 -8.33 -3.73 22.77
C VAL A 13 -7.86 -2.76 23.84
N LEU A 14 -7.33 -1.60 23.44
CA LEU A 14 -6.93 -0.57 24.40
C LEU A 14 -8.15 -0.07 25.18
N ASN A 15 -9.30 0.12 24.53
CA ASN A 15 -10.54 0.52 25.21
C ASN A 15 -10.94 -0.52 26.28
N GLN A 16 -10.76 -1.81 26.01
CA GLN A 16 -10.98 -2.87 26.99
C GLN A 16 -9.93 -2.87 28.10
N CYS A 17 -8.66 -2.56 27.81
CA CYS A 17 -7.63 -2.34 28.83
C CYS A 17 -8.03 -1.19 29.77
N GLN A 18 -8.51 -0.07 29.22
CA GLN A 18 -8.97 1.08 30.00
C GLN A 18 -10.21 0.77 30.85
N ALA A 19 -11.13 -0.04 30.31
CA ALA A 19 -12.32 -0.50 31.03
C ALA A 19 -12.01 -1.59 32.07
N GLY A 20 -10.80 -2.17 32.07
CA GLY A 20 -10.42 -3.27 32.94
C GLY A 20 -11.01 -4.63 32.55
N THR A 21 -11.56 -4.74 31.33
CA THR A 21 -12.11 -5.99 30.78
C THR A 21 -11.08 -6.78 29.98
N HIS A 22 -9.98 -6.14 29.58
CA HIS A 22 -8.79 -6.80 29.05
C HIS A 22 -7.55 -6.41 29.87
N ARG A 23 -6.55 -7.28 29.88
CA ARG A 23 -5.21 -6.97 30.37
C ARG A 23 -4.26 -7.37 29.26
N MET A 24 -3.56 -6.40 28.68
CA MET A 24 -2.60 -6.69 27.63
C MET A 24 -1.26 -7.11 28.26
N LEU A 25 -0.82 -8.32 27.95
CA LEU A 25 0.44 -8.92 28.44
C LEU A 25 0.97 -10.00 27.49
N GLU A 26 2.13 -10.60 27.83
CA GLU A 26 2.71 -11.70 27.06
C GLU A 26 1.82 -12.98 27.12
N PRO A 27 1.64 -13.72 26.00
CA PRO A 27 2.07 -13.44 24.63
C PRO A 27 0.93 -12.90 23.75
N GLU A 28 0.84 -11.58 23.58
CA GLU A 28 -0.09 -10.95 22.64
C GLU A 28 0.63 -10.46 21.38
N ALA A 29 -0.04 -10.53 20.23
CA ALA A 29 0.51 -10.11 18.94
C ALA A 29 -0.55 -9.41 18.07
N ASN A 30 -0.60 -8.07 18.05
CA ASN A 30 -1.59 -7.29 17.30
C ASN A 30 -1.20 -5.81 17.19
N LEU A 31 -1.99 -5.02 16.44
CA LEU A 31 -1.76 -3.57 16.29
C LEU A 31 -1.91 -2.79 17.60
N SER A 32 -2.72 -3.25 18.54
CA SER A 32 -2.90 -2.56 19.82
C SER A 32 -1.63 -2.64 20.69
N VAL A 33 -0.90 -3.76 20.64
CA VAL A 33 0.44 -3.86 21.23
C VAL A 33 1.40 -2.92 20.52
N MET A 34 1.34 -2.86 19.19
CA MET A 34 2.17 -1.96 18.39
C MET A 34 1.96 -0.49 18.80
N ARG A 35 0.71 -0.09 19.11
CA ARG A 35 0.39 1.26 19.63
C ARG A 35 1.04 1.54 20.97
N VAL A 36 1.07 0.55 21.86
CA VAL A 36 1.77 0.67 23.15
C VAL A 36 3.27 0.81 22.94
N GLN A 37 3.87 0.01 22.03
CA GLN A 37 5.29 0.10 21.69
C GLN A 37 5.65 1.50 21.14
N GLU A 38 4.87 2.03 20.19
CA GLU A 38 5.09 3.39 19.66
C GLU A 38 4.91 4.46 20.74
N GLY A 39 3.84 4.38 21.53
CA GLY A 39 3.58 5.34 22.59
C GLY A 39 4.67 5.35 23.66
N LEU A 40 5.14 4.17 24.08
CA LEU A 40 6.29 4.05 25.00
C LEU A 40 7.57 4.59 24.36
N SER A 41 7.77 4.41 23.06
CA SER A 41 8.93 4.94 22.34
C SER A 41 8.93 6.47 22.33
N VAL A 42 7.79 7.09 22.02
CA VAL A 42 7.60 8.55 22.09
C VAL A 42 7.92 9.09 23.48
N LEU A 43 7.60 8.35 24.53
CA LEU A 43 7.85 8.73 25.92
C LEU A 43 9.25 8.33 26.43
N GLY A 44 10.07 7.69 25.60
CA GLY A 44 11.47 7.34 25.89
C GLY A 44 11.67 6.02 26.66
N PHE A 45 10.70 5.12 26.64
CA PHE A 45 10.74 3.83 27.36
C PHE A 45 10.93 2.61 26.46
N PHE A 46 10.87 2.77 25.13
CA PHE A 46 10.99 1.66 24.18
C PHE A 46 11.84 2.06 22.95
N ASP A 47 12.84 1.26 22.63
CA ASP A 47 13.80 1.48 21.53
C ASP A 47 13.87 0.32 20.53
N GLY A 48 12.99 -0.68 20.67
CA GLY A 48 12.89 -1.83 19.77
C GLY A 48 12.03 -1.57 18.52
N GLU A 49 11.84 -2.61 17.72
CA GLU A 49 10.92 -2.56 16.58
C GLU A 49 9.45 -2.57 17.04
N PHE A 50 8.59 -1.83 16.32
CA PHE A 50 7.15 -1.84 16.54
C PHE A 50 6.52 -3.03 15.80
N ASP A 51 6.88 -4.24 16.22
CA ASP A 51 6.46 -5.50 15.61
C ASP A 51 5.05 -5.94 16.05
N GLY A 52 4.47 -5.25 17.03
CA GLY A 52 3.19 -5.58 17.64
C GLY A 52 3.22 -6.84 18.49
N PHE A 53 4.39 -7.35 18.90
CA PHE A 53 4.54 -8.50 19.78
C PHE A 53 4.84 -8.08 21.22
N PHE A 54 3.99 -8.54 22.15
CA PHE A 54 4.16 -8.30 23.57
C PHE A 54 5.05 -9.40 24.14
N GLY A 55 6.36 -9.25 23.95
CA GLY A 55 7.38 -10.09 24.56
C GLY A 55 8.07 -9.45 25.77
N PRO A 56 9.17 -10.06 26.27
CA PRO A 56 9.91 -9.57 27.42
C PRO A 56 10.42 -8.13 27.28
N VAL A 57 10.82 -7.71 26.07
CA VAL A 57 11.30 -6.33 25.81
C VAL A 57 10.17 -5.33 26.03
N THR A 58 9.00 -5.57 25.43
CA THR A 58 7.79 -4.74 25.62
C THR A 58 7.35 -4.75 27.09
N GLY A 59 7.36 -5.90 27.75
CA GLY A 59 7.01 -6.03 29.17
C GLY A 59 7.91 -5.23 30.10
N ASN A 60 9.23 -5.23 29.85
CA ASN A 60 10.19 -4.43 30.61
C ASN A 60 9.91 -2.93 30.41
N ALA A 61 9.73 -2.48 29.17
CA ALA A 61 9.39 -1.08 28.85
C ALA A 61 8.11 -0.61 29.57
N VAL A 62 7.07 -1.45 29.60
CA VAL A 62 5.83 -1.18 30.35
C VAL A 62 6.11 -1.05 31.85
N SER A 63 6.92 -1.95 32.41
CA SER A 63 7.26 -1.93 33.84
C SER A 63 8.06 -0.68 34.21
N ASP A 64 9.06 -0.31 33.39
CA ASP A 64 9.89 0.88 33.58
C ASP A 64 9.07 2.16 33.47
N TYR A 65 8.17 2.24 32.48
CA TYR A 65 7.21 3.33 32.35
C TYR A 65 6.35 3.48 33.61
N LYS A 66 5.80 2.37 34.11
CA LYS A 66 4.95 2.37 35.31
C LYS A 66 5.72 2.79 36.55
N VAL A 67 6.97 2.33 36.74
CA VAL A 67 7.85 2.80 37.82
C VAL A 67 8.07 4.31 37.70
N ALA A 68 8.41 4.81 36.51
CA ALA A 68 8.65 6.24 36.29
C ALA A 68 7.42 7.12 36.52
N ARG A 69 6.20 6.59 36.28
CA ARG A 69 4.92 7.30 36.51
C ARG A 69 4.28 6.97 37.87
N SER A 70 4.97 6.22 38.73
CA SER A 70 4.44 5.78 40.03
C SER A 70 3.10 5.02 39.93
N LEU A 71 2.92 4.25 38.86
CA LEU A 71 1.75 3.40 38.63
C LEU A 71 1.93 2.06 39.36
N SER A 72 0.87 1.61 40.04
CA SER A 72 0.87 0.36 40.82
C SER A 72 -0.27 -0.56 40.38
N PRO A 73 -0.04 -1.89 40.28
CA PRO A 73 1.26 -2.57 40.38
C PRO A 73 2.19 -2.23 39.22
N SER A 74 3.51 -2.32 39.39
CA SER A 74 4.52 -2.08 38.34
C SER A 74 4.86 -3.34 37.53
N ASP A 75 3.89 -4.24 37.38
CA ASP A 75 4.01 -5.47 36.60
C ASP A 75 4.04 -5.18 35.08
N PRO A 76 4.52 -6.12 34.23
CA PRO A 76 4.59 -5.95 32.78
C PRO A 76 3.21 -6.13 32.11
N VAL A 77 2.22 -5.39 32.58
CA VAL A 77 0.81 -5.47 32.17
C VAL A 77 0.27 -4.08 31.89
N VAL A 78 -0.37 -3.94 30.73
CA VAL A 78 -1.13 -2.75 30.36
C VAL A 78 -2.59 -2.98 30.75
N GLY A 79 -3.02 -2.30 31.82
CA GLY A 79 -4.39 -2.27 32.31
C GLY A 79 -4.90 -0.83 32.46
N PRO A 80 -5.97 -0.59 33.24
CA PRO A 80 -6.67 0.70 33.27
C PRO A 80 -5.77 1.90 33.58
N GLY A 81 -4.89 1.76 34.57
CA GLY A 81 -3.97 2.83 34.97
C GLY A 81 -2.94 3.13 33.88
N THR A 82 -2.34 2.10 33.30
CA THR A 82 -1.31 2.24 32.26
C THR A 82 -1.90 2.83 30.97
N SER A 83 -3.04 2.32 30.50
CA SER A 83 -3.67 2.83 29.27
C SER A 83 -4.15 4.26 29.43
N SER A 84 -4.69 4.63 30.60
CA SER A 84 -5.12 6.01 30.86
C SER A 84 -3.93 6.97 30.94
N SER A 85 -2.84 6.55 31.59
CA SER A 85 -1.62 7.36 31.68
C SER A 85 -0.98 7.58 30.31
N LEU A 86 -0.91 6.54 29.47
CA LEU A 86 -0.43 6.67 28.09
C LEU A 86 -1.33 7.60 27.26
N ASP A 87 -2.65 7.45 27.37
CA ASP A 87 -3.61 8.29 26.67
C ASP A 87 -3.48 9.77 27.04
N ASP A 88 -3.36 10.08 28.33
CA ASP A 88 -3.21 11.45 28.81
C ASP A 88 -1.88 12.09 28.39
N GLU A 89 -0.77 11.34 28.42
CA GLU A 89 0.55 11.87 28.03
C GLU A 89 0.71 12.02 26.51
N LEU A 90 0.01 11.20 25.72
CA LEU A 90 0.04 11.23 24.26
C LEU A 90 -1.10 12.08 23.68
N PHE A 91 -1.89 12.75 24.52
CA PHE A 91 -2.99 13.60 24.08
C PHE A 91 -2.50 14.99 23.67
N SER A 92 -2.89 15.42 22.47
CA SER A 92 -2.75 16.80 22.00
C SER A 92 -4.11 17.51 22.10
N ASP A 93 -4.13 18.79 22.51
CA ASP A 93 -5.37 19.59 22.58
C ASP A 93 -5.32 20.79 21.61
N PRO A 94 -6.23 20.88 20.62
CA PRO A 94 -7.16 19.82 20.19
C PRO A 94 -6.44 18.63 19.52
N PRO A 95 -7.03 17.42 19.52
CA PRO A 95 -6.43 16.23 18.89
C PRO A 95 -6.07 16.42 17.41
N SER A 96 -6.80 17.29 16.73
CA SER A 96 -6.59 17.64 15.33
C SER A 96 -5.38 18.53 15.08
N LEU A 97 -4.57 18.85 16.10
CA LEU A 97 -3.33 19.62 15.97
C LEU A 97 -2.11 18.86 16.51
N ASP A 98 -2.22 17.52 16.62
CA ASP A 98 -1.09 16.69 17.00
C ASP A 98 0.07 16.84 16.01
N PRO A 99 1.23 17.34 16.46
CA PRO A 99 2.32 17.73 15.57
C PRO A 99 2.96 16.55 14.84
N ALA A 100 2.84 15.32 15.36
CA ALA A 100 3.44 14.16 14.71
C ALA A 100 2.71 13.78 13.42
N PHE A 101 1.43 14.08 13.33
CA PHE A 101 0.62 13.80 12.14
C PHE A 101 0.54 15.01 11.18
N GLY A 102 1.01 16.19 11.59
CA GLY A 102 1.00 17.40 10.77
C GLY A 102 -0.38 17.68 10.16
N GLU A 103 -0.44 17.85 8.84
CA GLU A 103 -1.69 18.11 8.11
C GLU A 103 -2.67 16.91 8.11
N VAL A 104 -2.21 15.71 8.44
CA VAL A 104 -3.05 14.49 8.50
C VAL A 104 -3.76 14.35 9.85
N SER A 105 -3.35 15.10 10.87
CA SER A 105 -3.85 15.03 12.26
C SER A 105 -5.37 15.03 12.40
N SER A 106 -6.07 15.88 11.64
CA SER A 106 -7.54 15.95 11.69
C SER A 106 -8.24 14.70 11.14
N PHE A 107 -7.61 13.95 10.24
CA PHE A 107 -8.14 12.69 9.71
C PHE A 107 -7.87 11.53 10.67
N VAL A 108 -6.72 11.53 11.32
CA VAL A 108 -6.39 10.55 12.38
C VAL A 108 -7.31 10.72 13.58
N ALA A 109 -7.52 11.96 14.03
CA ALA A 109 -8.43 12.27 15.14
C ALA A 109 -9.90 11.88 14.87
N ARG A 110 -10.31 11.78 13.60
CA ARG A 110 -11.65 11.34 13.17
C ARG A 110 -11.72 9.86 12.80
N HIS A 111 -10.62 9.12 12.98
CA HIS A 111 -10.51 7.69 12.65
C HIS A 111 -10.75 7.37 11.16
N VAL A 112 -10.50 8.36 10.30
CA VAL A 112 -10.55 8.23 8.83
C VAL A 112 -9.20 7.76 8.28
N VAL A 113 -8.11 8.10 8.96
CA VAL A 113 -6.77 7.61 8.68
C VAL A 113 -6.26 6.88 9.92
N GLU A 114 -5.80 5.65 9.74
CA GLU A 114 -5.20 4.90 10.85
C GLU A 114 -3.91 5.60 11.34
N PRO A 115 -3.65 5.71 12.66
CA PRO A 115 -2.46 6.39 13.18
C PRO A 115 -1.08 6.00 12.61
N PHE A 116 -0.68 4.72 12.55
CA PHE A 116 0.56 4.30 11.89
C PHE A 116 0.63 4.66 10.42
N ILE A 117 -0.49 4.59 9.72
CA ILE A 117 -0.62 5.10 8.34
C ILE A 117 -0.37 6.61 8.33
N GLY A 118 -0.98 7.37 9.26
CA GLY A 118 -0.77 8.80 9.43
C GLY A 118 0.69 9.17 9.71
N LEU A 119 1.37 8.46 10.61
CA LEU A 119 2.82 8.65 10.89
C LEU A 119 3.66 8.39 9.64
N THR A 120 3.29 7.40 8.84
CA THR A 120 4.01 7.03 7.62
C THR A 120 3.81 8.05 6.51
N LEU A 121 2.61 8.62 6.39
CA LEU A 121 2.24 9.55 5.32
C LEU A 121 2.58 11.01 5.62
N ALA A 122 2.58 11.44 6.89
CA ALA A 122 2.85 12.83 7.26
C ALA A 122 4.18 13.38 6.67
N PRO A 123 5.30 12.62 6.67
CA PRO A 123 6.56 13.08 6.07
C PRO A 123 6.50 13.32 4.56
N LEU A 124 5.55 12.72 3.84
CA LEU A 124 5.39 12.93 2.39
C LEU A 124 5.05 14.39 2.10
N ILE A 125 4.16 14.98 2.89
CA ILE A 125 3.68 16.36 2.71
C ILE A 125 4.81 17.36 2.93
N SER A 126 5.71 17.09 3.89
CA SER A 126 6.88 17.93 4.17
C SER A 126 8.07 17.71 3.24
N ALA A 127 7.96 16.80 2.26
CA ALA A 127 9.02 16.60 1.26
C ALA A 127 9.16 17.83 0.34
N PRO A 128 10.29 17.96 -0.40
CA PRO A 128 10.48 19.07 -1.33
C PRO A 128 9.31 19.19 -2.34
N LEU A 129 8.84 20.41 -2.59
CA LEU A 129 7.63 20.66 -3.39
C LEU A 129 7.65 20.07 -4.80
N ASN A 130 8.84 19.86 -5.37
CA ASN A 130 9.04 19.29 -6.69
C ASN A 130 9.28 17.77 -6.70
N SER A 131 9.16 17.11 -5.54
CA SER A 131 9.36 15.66 -5.37
C SER A 131 8.07 14.87 -5.59
N GLN A 132 8.19 13.62 -6.00
CA GLN A 132 7.07 12.68 -6.10
C GLN A 132 6.46 12.42 -4.71
N ARG A 133 7.27 12.40 -3.65
CA ARG A 133 6.77 12.32 -2.27
C ARG A 133 5.76 13.42 -1.95
N HIS A 134 6.11 14.66 -2.24
CA HIS A 134 5.20 15.79 -1.98
C HIS A 134 3.95 15.72 -2.86
N ASP A 135 4.08 15.30 -4.11
CA ASP A 135 2.95 15.10 -5.03
C ASP A 135 1.96 14.04 -4.50
N VAL A 136 2.46 12.87 -4.06
CA VAL A 136 1.62 11.81 -3.48
C VAL A 136 0.94 12.27 -2.19
N GLY A 137 1.68 12.94 -1.29
CA GLY A 137 1.12 13.49 -0.05
C GLY A 137 0.04 14.55 -0.30
N SER A 138 0.28 15.46 -1.25
CA SER A 138 -0.67 16.51 -1.64
C SER A 138 -1.93 15.94 -2.29
N PHE A 139 -1.77 14.94 -3.17
CA PHE A 139 -2.89 14.21 -3.76
C PHE A 139 -3.75 13.53 -2.69
N MET A 140 -3.12 12.80 -1.75
CA MET A 140 -3.81 12.14 -0.65
C MET A 140 -4.64 13.15 0.16
N LEU A 141 -4.05 14.29 0.55
CA LEU A 141 -4.79 15.34 1.28
C LEU A 141 -5.96 15.88 0.47
N ALA A 142 -5.78 16.13 -0.83
CA ALA A 142 -6.85 16.61 -1.69
C ALA A 142 -7.99 15.57 -1.80
N ALA A 143 -7.66 14.29 -1.96
CA ALA A 143 -8.62 13.19 -2.05
C ALA A 143 -9.40 12.98 -0.74
N LEU A 144 -8.73 13.06 0.41
CA LEU A 144 -9.37 12.98 1.72
C LEU A 144 -10.26 14.20 1.99
N ASN A 145 -9.81 15.41 1.63
CA ASN A 145 -10.55 16.65 1.83
C ASN A 145 -11.79 16.76 0.94
N SER A 146 -11.72 16.29 -0.30
CA SER A 146 -12.87 16.28 -1.21
C SER A 146 -13.92 15.25 -0.81
N GLY A 147 -13.55 14.30 0.05
CA GLY A 147 -14.38 13.15 0.40
C GLY A 147 -14.41 12.07 -0.67
N PHE A 148 -13.60 12.19 -1.73
CA PHE A 148 -13.39 11.13 -2.72
C PHE A 148 -12.78 9.89 -2.05
N LEU A 149 -11.67 10.07 -1.34
CA LEU A 149 -11.08 9.03 -0.48
C LEU A 149 -11.75 9.11 0.89
N VAL A 150 -12.57 8.12 1.22
CA VAL A 150 -13.36 8.12 2.48
C VAL A 150 -12.57 7.61 3.67
N GLY A 151 -11.44 6.94 3.45
CA GLY A 151 -10.52 6.54 4.51
C GLY A 151 -9.34 5.69 4.02
N ILE A 152 -8.29 5.67 4.85
CA ILE A 152 -7.11 4.80 4.71
C ILE A 152 -6.92 4.11 6.07
N VAL A 153 -7.43 2.90 6.20
CA VAL A 153 -7.55 2.22 7.50
C VAL A 153 -6.85 0.87 7.53
N ALA A 154 -6.48 0.39 8.71
CA ALA A 154 -6.10 -1.00 8.90
C ALA A 154 -7.33 -1.91 8.82
N ALA A 155 -7.15 -3.17 8.42
CA ALA A 155 -8.21 -4.16 8.33
C ALA A 155 -8.93 -4.36 9.67
N SER A 156 -8.20 -4.41 10.79
CA SER A 156 -8.80 -4.47 12.13
C SER A 156 -9.55 -3.21 12.56
N ARG A 157 -9.46 -2.12 11.79
CA ARG A 157 -10.07 -0.81 12.07
C ARG A 157 -11.15 -0.41 11.06
N VAL A 158 -11.55 -1.30 10.16
CA VAL A 158 -12.63 -1.05 9.18
C VAL A 158 -13.93 -0.57 9.86
N SER A 159 -14.19 -1.01 11.09
CA SER A 159 -15.37 -0.59 11.86
C SER A 159 -15.49 0.93 12.01
N ASP A 160 -14.37 1.65 11.97
CA ASP A 160 -14.32 3.11 12.11
C ASP A 160 -15.02 3.81 10.94
N LEU A 161 -15.07 3.17 9.77
CA LEU A 161 -15.71 3.70 8.57
C LEU A 161 -17.21 3.37 8.49
N LEU A 162 -17.71 2.44 9.31
CA LEU A 162 -19.10 1.96 9.22
C LEU A 162 -20.12 3.04 9.60
N GLY A 163 -19.71 4.09 10.31
CA GLY A 163 -20.53 5.26 10.62
C GLY A 163 -20.72 6.22 9.44
N ASP A 164 -19.93 6.09 8.37
CA ASP A 164 -20.04 6.97 7.21
C ASP A 164 -21.27 6.60 6.37
N ASN A 165 -22.18 7.57 6.21
CA ASN A 165 -23.44 7.37 5.48
C ASN A 165 -23.25 7.32 3.95
N ARG A 166 -22.10 7.77 3.44
CA ARG A 166 -21.75 7.70 2.02
C ARG A 166 -21.50 6.27 1.58
N ILE A 167 -21.00 5.40 2.47
CA ILE A 167 -20.67 4.02 2.17
C ILE A 167 -21.95 3.16 2.16
N PRO A 168 -22.31 2.53 1.03
CA PRO A 168 -23.49 1.66 0.94
C PRO A 168 -23.41 0.41 1.84
N PRO A 169 -24.54 -0.17 2.27
CA PRO A 169 -24.55 -1.35 3.15
C PRO A 169 -23.83 -2.58 2.59
N ASP A 170 -23.92 -2.82 1.28
CA ASP A 170 -23.24 -3.91 0.58
C ASP A 170 -21.72 -3.72 0.57
N VAL A 171 -21.26 -2.48 0.37
CA VAL A 171 -19.83 -2.13 0.47
C VAL A 171 -19.34 -2.32 1.92
N LYS A 172 -20.11 -1.88 2.92
CA LYS A 172 -19.78 -2.10 4.34
C LYS A 172 -19.65 -3.58 4.67
N ALA A 173 -20.55 -4.42 4.16
CA ALA A 173 -20.48 -5.86 4.35
C ALA A 173 -19.22 -6.46 3.69
N ALA A 174 -18.87 -6.00 2.49
CA ALA A 174 -17.70 -6.48 1.77
C ALA A 174 -16.37 -6.03 2.41
N LEU A 175 -16.33 -4.85 3.04
CA LEU A 175 -15.17 -4.37 3.81
C LEU A 175 -14.97 -5.15 5.11
N ALA A 176 -16.00 -5.81 5.65
CA ALA A 176 -15.86 -6.66 6.82
C ALA A 176 -15.20 -8.03 6.50
N ASP A 177 -15.03 -8.36 5.21
CA ASP A 177 -14.50 -9.64 4.74
C ASP A 177 -13.42 -9.41 3.65
N LEU A 178 -12.27 -8.88 4.07
CA LEU A 178 -11.26 -8.36 3.13
C LEU A 178 -10.37 -9.40 2.45
N GLY A 179 -10.51 -10.69 2.73
CA GLY A 179 -9.60 -11.70 2.15
C GLY A 179 -8.11 -11.42 2.48
N PRO A 180 -7.15 -11.99 1.71
CA PRO A 180 -5.73 -12.01 2.11
C PRO A 180 -4.81 -10.92 1.49
N ALA A 181 -5.36 -9.98 0.72
CA ALA A 181 -4.54 -8.97 0.00
C ALA A 181 -3.86 -7.98 0.96
N ALA A 182 -2.71 -7.43 0.55
CA ALA A 182 -1.88 -6.55 1.40
C ALA A 182 -2.52 -5.18 1.63
N GLY A 183 -3.05 -4.63 0.55
CA GLY A 183 -3.87 -3.43 0.47
C GLY A 183 -5.02 -3.72 -0.49
N GLN A 184 -6.16 -3.09 -0.25
CA GLN A 184 -7.28 -3.07 -1.17
C GLN A 184 -7.83 -1.65 -1.26
N GLY A 185 -7.56 -0.98 -2.37
CA GLY A 185 -8.43 0.07 -2.90
C GLY A 185 -9.78 -0.53 -3.30
N ARG A 186 -10.88 0.00 -2.77
CA ARG A 186 -12.23 -0.34 -3.23
C ARG A 186 -12.96 0.92 -3.67
N GLN A 187 -13.21 0.99 -4.96
CA GLN A 187 -14.05 2.00 -5.57
C GLN A 187 -15.53 1.59 -5.43
N PHE A 188 -16.37 2.56 -5.14
CA PHE A 188 -17.81 2.35 -5.05
C PHE A 188 -18.57 3.64 -5.36
N LEU A 189 -19.81 3.48 -5.84
CA LEU A 189 -20.75 4.59 -5.93
C LEU A 189 -21.36 4.81 -4.55
N GLY A 190 -21.24 6.03 -4.02
CA GLY A 190 -21.81 6.40 -2.74
C GLY A 190 -23.32 6.52 -2.76
N THR A 191 -23.91 6.58 -1.57
CA THR A 191 -25.35 6.90 -1.41
C THR A 191 -25.70 8.31 -1.90
N ASP A 192 -24.71 9.19 -2.06
CA ASP A 192 -24.82 10.52 -2.64
C ASP A 192 -24.69 10.54 -4.18
N GLY A 193 -24.45 9.37 -4.80
CA GLY A 193 -24.29 9.23 -6.24
C GLY A 193 -22.90 9.64 -6.77
N ASN A 194 -21.93 9.93 -5.89
CA ASN A 194 -20.56 10.22 -6.29
C ASN A 194 -19.67 8.98 -6.23
N LEU A 195 -18.62 8.96 -7.05
CA LEU A 195 -17.59 7.93 -6.93
C LEU A 195 -16.78 8.20 -5.65
N HIS A 196 -16.56 7.16 -4.88
CA HIS A 196 -15.73 7.16 -3.69
C HIS A 196 -14.76 5.98 -3.72
N GLU A 197 -13.74 6.09 -2.87
CA GLU A 197 -12.77 5.04 -2.67
C GLU A 197 -12.38 4.92 -1.21
N VAL A 198 -12.07 3.70 -0.80
CA VAL A 198 -11.48 3.39 0.49
C VAL A 198 -10.23 2.56 0.27
N VAL A 199 -9.18 2.86 1.01
CA VAL A 199 -7.99 2.01 1.07
C VAL A 199 -8.01 1.28 2.39
N VAL A 200 -7.97 -0.04 2.33
CA VAL A 200 -7.77 -0.87 3.52
C VAL A 200 -6.45 -1.60 3.43
N VAL A 201 -5.64 -1.50 4.48
CA VAL A 201 -4.32 -2.14 4.59
C VAL A 201 -4.40 -3.27 5.61
N ASP A 202 -3.86 -4.44 5.27
CA ASP A 202 -3.86 -5.56 6.20
C ASP A 202 -2.92 -5.33 7.39
N ASP A 203 -3.27 -5.90 8.55
CA ASP A 203 -2.53 -5.68 9.79
C ASP A 203 -1.08 -6.20 9.72
N LEU A 204 -0.77 -7.21 8.89
CA LEU A 204 0.62 -7.65 8.71
C LEU A 204 1.43 -6.59 7.97
N SER A 205 0.86 -5.94 6.96
CA SER A 205 1.53 -4.84 6.26
C SER A 205 1.76 -3.64 7.17
N VAL A 206 0.80 -3.27 8.02
CA VAL A 206 1.00 -2.19 9.01
C VAL A 206 2.11 -2.53 10.00
N ARG A 207 2.23 -3.81 10.41
CA ARG A 207 3.32 -4.31 11.26
C ARG A 207 4.65 -4.52 10.53
N GLY A 208 4.71 -4.23 9.23
CA GLY A 208 5.89 -4.48 8.40
C GLY A 208 6.26 -5.96 8.30
N LEU A 209 5.30 -6.88 8.30
CA LEU A 209 5.54 -8.32 8.20
C LEU A 209 5.22 -8.88 6.80
N ARG A 210 4.87 -8.01 5.85
CA ARG A 210 4.54 -8.40 4.48
C ARG A 210 5.80 -8.73 3.68
N ILE A 211 5.74 -9.84 2.93
CA ILE A 211 6.83 -10.28 2.05
C ILE A 211 6.33 -10.55 0.62
N LEU A 212 7.17 -10.24 -0.36
CA LEU A 212 7.11 -10.72 -1.73
C LEU A 212 8.02 -11.93 -1.87
N ILE A 213 7.63 -12.89 -2.71
CA ILE A 213 8.37 -14.13 -2.93
C ILE A 213 8.70 -14.27 -4.42
N HIS A 214 9.98 -14.38 -4.76
CA HIS A 214 10.43 -14.72 -6.10
C HIS A 214 10.29 -16.23 -6.33
N ARG A 215 9.26 -16.66 -7.06
CA ARG A 215 8.86 -18.09 -7.11
C ARG A 215 9.95 -19.04 -7.59
N PRO A 216 10.73 -18.73 -8.65
CA PRO A 216 11.83 -19.60 -9.07
C PRO A 216 12.89 -19.87 -7.99
N SER A 217 13.20 -18.88 -7.14
CA SER A 217 14.31 -19.00 -6.16
C SER A 217 13.87 -19.19 -4.71
N GLY A 218 12.61 -18.87 -4.38
CA GLY A 218 12.12 -18.80 -3.00
C GLY A 218 12.62 -17.60 -2.18
N ARG A 219 13.53 -16.77 -2.72
CA ARG A 219 14.03 -15.56 -2.05
C ARG A 219 12.88 -14.58 -1.78
N THR A 220 13.02 -13.81 -0.71
CA THR A 220 11.94 -12.95 -0.21
C THR A 220 12.35 -11.50 -0.12
N HIS A 221 11.39 -10.58 -0.27
CA HIS A 221 11.60 -9.16 -0.08
C HIS A 221 10.54 -8.60 0.85
N ARG A 222 10.96 -7.88 1.89
CA ARG A 222 10.04 -7.23 2.83
C ARG A 222 9.44 -6.00 2.17
N VAL A 223 8.12 -5.90 2.14
CA VAL A 223 7.42 -4.71 1.61
C VAL A 223 7.30 -3.69 2.73
N GLU A 224 7.86 -2.51 2.53
CA GLU A 224 7.77 -1.41 3.48
C GLU A 224 6.38 -0.76 3.44
N LEU A 225 5.84 -0.33 4.59
CA LEU A 225 4.49 0.25 4.66
C LEU A 225 4.34 1.48 3.76
N ILE A 226 5.36 2.33 3.67
CA ILE A 226 5.32 3.50 2.78
C ILE A 226 5.19 3.09 1.31
N GLU A 227 5.87 2.02 0.90
CA GLU A 227 5.83 1.53 -0.49
C GLU A 227 4.41 1.11 -0.85
N LEU A 228 3.80 0.31 0.02
CA LEU A 228 2.43 -0.13 -0.12
C LEU A 228 1.46 1.06 -0.15
N LEU A 229 1.60 2.01 0.78
CA LEU A 229 0.68 3.16 0.82
C LEU A 229 0.80 4.05 -0.41
N CYS A 230 2.01 4.31 -0.91
CA CYS A 230 2.20 5.06 -2.15
C CYS A 230 1.70 4.31 -3.38
N HIS A 231 1.79 2.98 -3.38
CA HIS A 231 1.21 2.11 -4.39
C HIS A 231 -0.32 2.21 -4.40
N GLU A 232 -0.99 2.01 -3.26
CA GLU A 232 -2.45 2.13 -3.15
C GLU A 232 -2.93 3.54 -3.54
N LEU A 233 -2.23 4.60 -3.12
CA LEU A 233 -2.58 5.98 -3.50
C LEU A 233 -2.43 6.24 -5.01
N ALA A 234 -1.57 5.50 -5.71
CA ALA A 234 -1.48 5.57 -7.16
C ALA A 234 -2.67 4.87 -7.86
N HIS A 235 -3.19 3.78 -7.29
CA HIS A 235 -4.48 3.22 -7.71
C HIS A 235 -5.60 4.24 -7.50
N VAL A 236 -5.68 4.85 -6.32
CA VAL A 236 -6.69 5.87 -5.99
C VAL A 236 -6.65 7.04 -6.96
N ARG A 237 -5.46 7.46 -7.39
CA ARG A 237 -5.30 8.53 -8.39
C ARG A 237 -5.87 8.18 -9.75
N ASN A 238 -5.75 6.92 -10.15
CA ASN A 238 -6.21 6.43 -11.44
C ASN A 238 -7.62 5.83 -11.36
N ALA A 239 -8.27 5.94 -10.20
CA ALA A 239 -9.63 5.48 -10.02
C ALA A 239 -10.60 6.13 -11.01
N GLY A 240 -11.49 5.31 -11.57
CA GLY A 240 -12.38 5.72 -12.64
C GLY A 240 -11.75 5.73 -14.05
N LEU A 241 -10.42 5.84 -14.21
CA LEU A 241 -9.79 5.61 -15.53
C LEU A 241 -9.97 4.15 -15.98
N ASN A 242 -10.05 3.23 -15.02
CA ASN A 242 -10.28 1.79 -15.24
C ASN A 242 -11.59 1.49 -16.01
N LEU A 243 -12.59 2.38 -15.93
CA LEU A 243 -13.86 2.25 -16.67
C LEU A 243 -13.70 2.58 -18.16
N ASP A 244 -12.77 3.48 -18.50
CA ASP A 244 -12.46 3.87 -19.89
C ASP A 244 -11.41 2.95 -20.55
N LEU A 245 -10.71 2.13 -19.75
CA LEU A 245 -9.65 1.26 -20.24
C LEU A 245 -10.16 -0.07 -20.80
N THR A 246 -11.39 -0.52 -20.51
CA THR A 246 -11.92 -1.84 -20.93
C THR A 246 -11.70 -2.05 -22.43
N PRO A 247 -10.66 -2.79 -22.83
CA PRO A 247 -10.27 -2.85 -24.22
C PRO A 247 -11.28 -3.70 -24.99
N ALA A 248 -11.43 -3.40 -26.28
CA ALA A 248 -11.94 -4.41 -27.18
C ALA A 248 -10.93 -5.57 -27.22
N PHE A 249 -11.37 -6.76 -27.64
CA PHE A 249 -10.43 -7.82 -27.99
C PHE A 249 -9.73 -7.44 -29.31
N ASP A 250 -8.74 -6.55 -29.22
CA ASP A 250 -7.97 -6.01 -30.34
C ASP A 250 -6.48 -6.33 -30.25
N THR A 251 -5.81 -6.20 -31.39
CA THR A 251 -4.38 -6.46 -31.57
C THR A 251 -3.48 -5.38 -31.00
N ASP A 252 -4.03 -4.23 -30.61
CA ASP A 252 -3.28 -3.17 -29.95
C ASP A 252 -3.16 -3.43 -28.43
N THR A 253 -3.99 -4.34 -27.91
CA THR A 253 -4.01 -4.72 -26.49
C THR A 253 -3.55 -6.16 -26.26
N PHE A 254 -3.98 -7.10 -27.10
CA PHE A 254 -3.73 -8.52 -26.92
C PHE A 254 -2.92 -9.09 -28.08
N LEU A 255 -1.84 -9.79 -27.77
CA LEU A 255 -1.07 -10.57 -28.75
C LEU A 255 -1.95 -11.65 -29.41
N ASP A 256 -2.91 -12.20 -28.67
CA ASP A 256 -3.89 -13.15 -29.18
C ASP A 256 -5.32 -12.75 -28.74
N PRO A 257 -5.98 -11.86 -29.49
CA PRO A 257 -7.32 -11.37 -29.12
C PRO A 257 -8.38 -12.48 -29.11
N ALA A 258 -8.22 -13.50 -29.97
CA ALA A 258 -9.13 -14.64 -30.03
C ALA A 258 -9.01 -15.50 -28.77
N LEU A 259 -7.79 -15.76 -28.30
CA LEU A 259 -7.56 -16.43 -27.03
C LEU A 259 -8.12 -15.63 -25.85
N ALA A 260 -7.87 -14.31 -25.82
CA ALA A 260 -8.39 -13.43 -24.78
C ALA A 260 -9.92 -13.51 -24.69
N GLN A 261 -10.61 -13.48 -25.83
CA GLN A 261 -12.07 -13.63 -25.90
C GLN A 261 -12.53 -15.03 -25.46
N GLN A 262 -11.84 -16.07 -25.93
CA GLN A 262 -12.17 -17.45 -25.59
C GLN A 262 -12.06 -17.70 -24.08
N LEU A 263 -11.00 -17.23 -23.44
CA LEU A 263 -10.78 -17.42 -22.00
C LEU A 263 -11.75 -16.60 -21.15
N SER A 264 -12.08 -15.38 -21.56
CA SER A 264 -13.16 -14.58 -20.96
C SER A 264 -14.46 -15.37 -20.87
N VAL A 265 -14.89 -15.98 -21.98
CA VAL A 265 -16.13 -16.77 -22.04
C VAL A 265 -16.01 -18.07 -21.25
N ALA A 266 -14.89 -18.78 -21.36
CA ALA A 266 -14.72 -20.10 -20.77
C ALA A 266 -14.62 -20.08 -19.23
N THR A 267 -14.00 -19.03 -18.68
CA THR A 267 -13.77 -18.90 -17.23
C THR A 267 -14.83 -18.05 -16.53
N GLY A 268 -15.55 -17.21 -17.28
CA GLY A 268 -16.41 -16.16 -16.71
C GLY A 268 -15.61 -15.02 -16.05
N HIS A 269 -14.28 -15.01 -16.20
CA HIS A 269 -13.37 -13.99 -15.70
C HIS A 269 -12.74 -13.27 -16.90
N ASP A 270 -12.98 -11.97 -17.03
CA ASP A 270 -12.62 -11.24 -18.25
C ASP A 270 -11.12 -10.97 -18.39
N THR A 271 -10.52 -11.37 -19.53
CA THR A 271 -9.14 -11.03 -19.88
C THR A 271 -8.87 -9.51 -19.89
N PRO A 272 -9.80 -8.64 -20.34
CA PRO A 272 -9.77 -7.20 -20.10
C PRO A 272 -9.44 -6.76 -18.67
N ARG A 273 -9.93 -7.48 -17.65
CA ARG A 273 -9.64 -7.18 -16.24
C ARG A 273 -8.19 -7.51 -15.89
N VAL A 274 -7.65 -8.63 -16.39
CA VAL A 274 -6.24 -9.02 -16.22
C VAL A 274 -5.32 -7.93 -16.80
N PHE A 275 -5.68 -7.41 -17.99
CA PHE A 275 -4.98 -6.29 -18.60
C PHE A 275 -5.01 -5.01 -17.75
N ASN A 276 -6.20 -4.59 -17.29
CA ASN A 276 -6.34 -3.39 -16.45
C ASN A 276 -5.50 -3.52 -15.17
N GLN A 277 -5.58 -4.68 -14.50
CA GLN A 277 -4.76 -4.96 -13.31
C GLN A 277 -3.27 -4.83 -13.63
N PHE A 278 -2.77 -5.43 -14.71
CA PHE A 278 -1.36 -5.29 -15.07
C PHE A 278 -0.95 -3.82 -15.26
N VAL A 279 -1.74 -3.05 -16.02
CA VAL A 279 -1.46 -1.65 -16.31
C VAL A 279 -1.45 -0.80 -15.03
N GLU A 280 -2.44 -1.00 -14.15
CA GLU A 280 -2.55 -0.30 -12.89
C GLU A 280 -1.41 -0.63 -11.93
N GLU A 281 -1.09 -1.93 -11.78
CA GLU A 281 -0.01 -2.42 -10.94
C GLU A 281 1.35 -1.87 -11.40
N MET A 282 1.62 -1.88 -12.70
CA MET A 282 2.87 -1.32 -13.23
C MET A 282 2.97 0.20 -12.97
N CYS A 283 1.85 0.93 -13.10
CA CYS A 283 1.80 2.35 -12.77
C CYS A 283 2.05 2.59 -11.28
N ALA A 284 1.33 1.88 -10.42
CA ALA A 284 1.41 2.05 -8.97
C ALA A 284 2.79 1.69 -8.41
N ARG A 285 3.40 0.61 -8.91
CA ARG A 285 4.77 0.21 -8.57
C ARG A 285 5.80 1.23 -9.01
N HIS A 286 5.62 1.84 -10.19
CA HIS A 286 6.51 2.90 -10.64
C HIS A 286 6.44 4.15 -9.76
N VAL A 287 5.24 4.55 -9.34
CA VAL A 287 5.07 5.66 -8.40
C VAL A 287 5.73 5.37 -7.05
N ALA A 288 5.47 4.19 -6.48
CA ALA A 288 6.07 3.77 -5.21
C ALA A 288 7.61 3.70 -5.31
N TRP A 289 8.14 3.23 -6.44
CA TRP A 289 9.58 3.17 -6.69
C TRP A 289 10.24 4.55 -6.70
N ILE A 290 9.66 5.54 -7.39
CA ILE A 290 10.21 6.91 -7.38
C ILE A 290 10.23 7.45 -5.95
N VAL A 291 9.16 7.25 -5.18
CA VAL A 291 9.09 7.66 -3.77
C VAL A 291 10.19 7.01 -2.95
N GLN A 292 10.42 5.70 -3.10
CA GLN A 292 11.51 4.99 -2.42
C GLN A 292 12.87 5.58 -2.77
N ARG A 293 13.17 5.78 -4.07
CA ARG A 293 14.45 6.39 -4.49
C ARG A 293 14.67 7.79 -3.93
N GLU A 294 13.62 8.60 -3.87
CA GLU A 294 13.68 9.93 -3.23
C GLU A 294 13.92 9.87 -1.71
N ARG A 295 13.46 8.81 -1.03
CA ARG A 295 13.74 8.57 0.39
C ARG A 295 15.17 8.11 0.62
N ASP A 296 15.69 7.29 -0.28
CA ASP A 296 17.06 6.77 -0.25
C ASP A 296 18.12 7.82 -0.64
N GLY A 297 17.69 9.05 -0.97
CA GLY A 297 18.58 10.16 -1.32
C GLY A 297 18.92 10.27 -2.80
N ASP A 298 18.23 9.53 -3.67
CA ASP A 298 18.35 9.63 -5.13
C ASP A 298 17.07 10.19 -5.78
N PRO A 299 16.85 11.52 -5.69
CA PRO A 299 15.69 12.15 -6.31
C PRO A 299 15.77 12.23 -7.85
N PHE A 300 16.88 11.78 -8.45
CA PHE A 300 17.08 11.81 -9.90
C PHE A 300 16.96 10.43 -10.54
N ALA A 301 16.71 9.37 -9.76
CA ALA A 301 16.64 7.99 -10.22
C ALA A 301 15.77 7.82 -11.48
N LEU A 302 14.59 8.46 -11.54
CA LEU A 302 13.71 8.40 -12.70
C LEU A 302 14.38 8.85 -14.00
N ARG A 303 15.27 9.85 -13.95
CA ARG A 303 15.96 10.37 -15.14
C ARG A 303 16.96 9.38 -15.73
N PHE A 304 17.41 8.42 -14.92
CA PHE A 304 18.43 7.46 -15.27
C PHE A 304 17.91 6.02 -15.31
N LEU A 305 16.61 5.82 -15.04
CA LEU A 305 15.95 4.53 -15.16
C LEU A 305 16.06 4.06 -16.62
N GLN A 306 16.77 2.95 -16.83
CA GLN A 306 16.95 2.40 -18.15
C GLN A 306 15.63 1.75 -18.63
N PRO A 307 15.14 2.06 -19.83
CA PRO A 307 13.89 1.48 -20.34
C PRO A 307 13.91 -0.06 -20.37
N VAL A 308 15.05 -0.66 -20.68
CA VAL A 308 15.23 -2.13 -20.65
C VAL A 308 15.08 -2.71 -19.23
N ALA A 309 15.48 -1.98 -18.19
CA ALA A 309 15.31 -2.41 -16.80
C ALA A 309 13.83 -2.40 -16.39
N LEU A 310 13.06 -1.40 -16.84
CA LEU A 310 11.60 -1.38 -16.66
C LEU A 310 10.91 -2.51 -17.44
N ALA A 311 11.37 -2.82 -18.66
CA ALA A 311 10.84 -3.97 -19.43
C ALA A 311 11.11 -5.31 -18.73
N GLU A 312 12.29 -5.51 -18.14
CA GLU A 312 12.61 -6.71 -17.35
C GLU A 312 11.80 -6.76 -16.03
N ALA A 313 11.60 -5.62 -15.35
CA ALA A 313 10.72 -5.58 -14.18
C ALA A 313 9.30 -6.02 -14.55
N ALA A 314 8.78 -5.55 -15.69
CA ALA A 314 7.49 -5.99 -16.21
C ALA A 314 7.45 -7.50 -16.48
N HIS A 315 8.55 -8.09 -16.99
CA HIS A 315 8.68 -9.54 -17.14
C HIS A 315 8.68 -10.28 -15.80
N PHE A 316 9.40 -9.79 -14.79
CA PHE A 316 9.41 -10.37 -13.45
C PHE A 316 7.98 -10.48 -12.91
N TYR A 317 7.18 -9.42 -13.00
CA TYR A 317 5.77 -9.47 -12.60
C TYR A 317 4.94 -10.38 -13.50
N PHE A 318 5.13 -10.32 -14.81
CA PHE A 318 4.36 -11.13 -15.76
C PHE A 318 4.59 -12.64 -15.58
N ALA A 319 5.80 -13.06 -15.21
CA ALA A 319 6.25 -14.45 -15.30
C ALA A 319 6.86 -15.07 -14.05
N GLU A 320 7.42 -14.30 -13.13
CA GLU A 320 8.24 -14.80 -12.03
C GLU A 320 7.57 -14.63 -10.65
N THR A 321 6.51 -13.81 -10.56
CA THR A 321 5.63 -13.68 -9.38
C THR A 321 4.38 -14.56 -9.50
N ASP A 322 3.55 -14.62 -8.45
CA ASP A 322 2.31 -15.38 -8.47
C ASP A 322 1.17 -14.69 -9.22
N PRO A 323 0.76 -15.15 -10.43
CA PRO A 323 -0.22 -14.48 -11.26
C PRO A 323 -1.63 -14.61 -10.70
N VAL A 324 -1.91 -15.61 -9.85
CA VAL A 324 -3.22 -15.75 -9.21
C VAL A 324 -3.38 -14.69 -8.13
N PHE A 325 -2.32 -14.44 -7.35
CA PHE A 325 -2.35 -13.41 -6.32
C PHE A 325 -2.07 -12.00 -6.84
N MET A 326 -1.36 -11.85 -7.96
CA MET A 326 -0.96 -10.54 -8.50
C MET A 326 -1.93 -9.98 -9.54
N PHE A 327 -2.47 -10.82 -10.42
CA PHE A 327 -3.23 -10.36 -11.60
C PHE A 327 -4.51 -11.13 -11.85
N ASP A 328 -4.95 -11.97 -10.90
CA ASP A 328 -6.18 -12.78 -11.02
C ASP A 328 -6.27 -13.46 -12.41
N ASP A 329 -5.12 -13.98 -12.89
CA ASP A 329 -4.94 -14.41 -14.28
C ASP A 329 -5.94 -15.52 -14.63
N ASN A 330 -6.77 -15.29 -15.65
CA ASN A 330 -7.73 -16.27 -16.15
C ASN A 330 -7.09 -17.36 -17.04
N GLY A 331 -5.76 -17.39 -17.09
CA GLY A 331 -4.95 -18.30 -17.90
C GLY A 331 -4.41 -17.68 -19.18
N TYR A 332 -4.76 -16.41 -19.48
CA TYR A 332 -4.24 -15.71 -20.66
C TYR A 332 -2.74 -15.48 -20.52
N MET A 333 -2.29 -14.88 -19.41
CA MET A 333 -0.85 -14.64 -19.22
C MET A 333 -0.09 -15.96 -19.19
N GLN A 334 -0.65 -16.99 -18.53
CA GLN A 334 -0.08 -18.34 -18.55
C GLN A 334 0.11 -18.89 -19.97
N THR A 335 -0.93 -18.83 -20.80
CA THR A 335 -0.85 -19.32 -22.18
C THR A 335 0.17 -18.54 -23.02
N ILE A 336 0.30 -17.23 -22.80
CA ILE A 336 1.33 -16.41 -23.44
C ILE A 336 2.73 -16.82 -22.99
N ARG A 337 2.94 -17.10 -21.69
CA ARG A 337 4.23 -17.59 -21.16
C ARG A 337 4.62 -18.93 -21.77
N ASP A 338 3.65 -19.83 -21.93
CA ASP A 338 3.89 -21.17 -22.51
C ASP A 338 4.32 -21.10 -23.99
N ARG A 339 4.04 -20.00 -24.70
CA ARG A 339 4.54 -19.71 -26.07
C ARG A 339 6.00 -19.23 -26.08
N GLY A 340 6.59 -18.97 -24.91
CA GLY A 340 8.00 -18.65 -24.73
C GLY A 340 8.30 -17.16 -24.59
N HIS A 341 9.59 -16.87 -24.43
CA HIS A 341 10.12 -15.54 -24.09
C HIS A 341 9.71 -14.44 -25.07
N ALA A 342 9.77 -14.72 -26.38
CA ALA A 342 9.43 -13.75 -27.41
C ALA A 342 7.95 -13.31 -27.33
N ALA A 343 7.02 -14.27 -27.17
CA ALA A 343 5.60 -13.98 -27.04
C ALA A 343 5.29 -13.20 -25.75
N THR A 344 5.99 -13.53 -24.66
CA THR A 344 5.87 -12.82 -23.38
C THR A 344 6.25 -11.35 -23.52
N PHE A 345 7.40 -11.04 -24.12
CA PHE A 345 7.83 -9.66 -24.31
C PHE A 345 7.00 -8.89 -25.36
N GLN A 346 6.46 -9.57 -26.38
CA GLN A 346 5.47 -8.96 -27.28
C GLN A 346 4.22 -8.50 -26.53
N GLN A 347 3.69 -9.33 -25.64
CA GLN A 347 2.52 -8.96 -24.84
C GLN A 347 2.83 -7.84 -23.83
N ILE A 348 3.99 -7.92 -23.16
CA ILE A 348 4.47 -6.87 -22.24
C ILE A 348 4.58 -5.53 -22.97
N ALA A 349 5.10 -5.50 -24.20
CA ALA A 349 5.22 -4.27 -24.97
C ALA A 349 3.86 -3.57 -25.16
N LEU A 350 2.83 -4.30 -25.58
CA LEU A 350 1.47 -3.76 -25.75
C LEU A 350 0.96 -3.13 -24.44
N TRP A 351 1.15 -3.82 -23.32
CA TRP A 351 0.65 -3.37 -22.02
C TRP A 351 1.47 -2.23 -21.41
N LEU A 352 2.79 -2.16 -21.66
CA LEU A 352 3.62 -1.02 -21.28
C LEU A 352 3.27 0.23 -22.09
N ARG A 353 2.95 0.09 -23.39
CA ARG A 353 2.42 1.21 -24.20
C ARG A 353 1.15 1.76 -23.57
N ARG A 354 0.23 0.90 -23.10
CA ARG A 354 -0.97 1.36 -22.38
C ARG A 354 -0.61 2.01 -21.05
N THR A 355 0.30 1.42 -20.29
CA THR A 355 0.72 1.99 -18.99
C THR A 355 1.26 3.40 -19.14
N SER A 356 1.91 3.74 -20.27
CA SER A 356 2.38 5.09 -20.55
C SER A 356 1.28 6.17 -20.60
N THR A 357 0.00 5.79 -20.67
CA THR A 357 -1.14 6.72 -20.67
C THR A 357 -1.74 6.94 -19.28
N MET A 358 -1.23 6.26 -18.24
CA MET A 358 -1.69 6.41 -16.87
C MET A 358 -1.25 7.74 -16.24
N THR A 359 -1.88 8.12 -15.14
CA THR A 359 -1.50 9.28 -14.33
C THR A 359 -0.54 8.85 -13.23
N PHE A 360 0.75 9.12 -13.42
CA PHE A 360 1.82 8.85 -12.46
C PHE A 360 2.03 9.98 -11.45
N SER A 361 1.83 11.23 -11.87
CA SER A 361 2.13 12.41 -11.04
C SER A 361 1.27 13.61 -11.43
N GLY A 362 1.02 14.49 -10.46
CA GLY A 362 0.41 15.81 -10.69
C GLY A 362 1.47 16.83 -11.11
N ASN A 363 2.75 16.52 -10.87
CA ASN A 363 3.88 17.24 -11.39
C ASN A 363 4.06 16.94 -12.90
N PRO A 364 3.92 17.93 -13.80
CA PRO A 364 3.97 17.70 -15.25
C PRO A 364 5.30 17.10 -15.73
N GLN A 365 6.42 17.45 -15.10
CA GLN A 365 7.74 16.93 -15.47
C GLN A 365 7.89 15.46 -15.10
N ILE A 366 7.47 15.07 -13.89
CA ILE A 366 7.50 13.66 -13.45
C ILE A 366 6.51 12.83 -14.26
N GLN A 367 5.31 13.35 -14.53
CA GLN A 367 4.32 12.72 -15.38
C GLN A 367 4.87 12.45 -16.78
N GLN A 368 5.47 13.47 -17.41
CA GLN A 368 6.03 13.34 -18.75
C GLN A 368 7.21 12.35 -18.80
N ALA A 369 8.11 12.41 -17.81
CA ALA A 369 9.25 11.51 -17.71
C ALA A 369 8.81 10.05 -17.52
N SER A 370 7.82 9.81 -16.67
CA SER A 370 7.24 8.49 -16.44
C SER A 370 6.57 7.94 -17.71
N ALA A 371 5.72 8.73 -18.35
CA ALA A 371 5.10 8.33 -19.61
C ALA A 371 6.14 8.04 -20.71
N LEU A 372 7.24 8.80 -20.77
CA LEU A 372 8.31 8.55 -21.74
C LEU A 372 9.04 7.23 -21.46
N VAL A 373 9.48 6.98 -20.23
CA VAL A 373 10.23 5.74 -19.91
C VAL A 373 9.37 4.49 -20.15
N PHE A 374 8.06 4.55 -19.93
CA PHE A 374 7.15 3.44 -20.26
C PHE A 374 7.01 3.19 -21.76
N ARG A 375 6.98 4.24 -22.59
CA ARG A 375 6.99 4.07 -24.06
C ARG A 375 8.29 3.46 -24.53
N ASP A 376 9.42 3.98 -24.05
CA ASP A 376 10.74 3.49 -24.42
C ASP A 376 10.96 2.05 -23.90
N ALA A 377 10.35 1.69 -22.77
CA ALA A 377 10.40 0.32 -22.22
C ALA A 377 9.57 -0.64 -23.07
N ALA A 378 8.43 -0.21 -23.62
CA ALA A 378 7.69 -1.00 -24.58
C ALA A 378 8.51 -1.27 -25.86
N ASP A 379 9.18 -0.24 -26.40
CA ASP A 379 10.08 -0.40 -27.56
C ASP A 379 11.25 -1.36 -27.23
N SER A 380 11.77 -1.30 -25.99
CA SER A 380 12.80 -2.23 -25.50
C SER A 380 12.29 -3.66 -25.38
N ALA A 381 11.03 -3.85 -24.97
CA ALA A 381 10.39 -5.16 -24.91
C ALA A 381 10.19 -5.76 -26.32
N GLU A 382 9.79 -4.97 -27.31
CA GLU A 382 9.71 -5.40 -28.71
C GLU A 382 11.08 -5.84 -29.25
N LEU A 383 12.12 -5.06 -28.98
CA LEU A 383 13.49 -5.42 -29.38
C LEU A 383 13.95 -6.74 -28.73
N THR A 384 13.62 -6.93 -27.45
CA THR A 384 13.92 -8.16 -26.69
C THR A 384 13.18 -9.36 -27.26
N ALA A 385 11.92 -9.20 -27.66
CA ALA A 385 11.16 -10.25 -28.32
C ALA A 385 11.75 -10.69 -29.66
N LEU A 386 12.31 -9.75 -30.44
CA LEU A 386 12.99 -10.02 -31.69
C LEU A 386 14.37 -10.68 -31.50
N ASN A 387 14.99 -10.51 -30.33
CA ASN A 387 16.34 -10.96 -30.04
C ASN A 387 16.42 -11.67 -28.68
N PRO A 388 15.79 -12.85 -28.52
CA PRO A 388 15.69 -13.54 -27.23
C PRO A 388 17.04 -14.03 -26.66
N GLY A 389 18.13 -13.94 -27.44
CA GLY A 389 19.49 -14.26 -27.00
C GLY A 389 20.29 -13.07 -26.47
N LEU A 390 19.72 -11.86 -26.39
CA LEU A 390 20.38 -10.72 -25.76
C LEU A 390 20.59 -11.00 -24.27
N ALA A 391 21.76 -10.61 -23.76
CA ALA A 391 22.02 -10.68 -22.33
C ALA A 391 21.01 -9.80 -21.60
N ARG A 392 20.36 -10.36 -20.57
CA ARG A 392 19.51 -9.57 -19.67
C ARG A 392 20.37 -8.45 -19.07
N PRO A 393 19.85 -7.21 -19.00
CA PRO A 393 20.54 -6.12 -18.32
C PRO A 393 20.84 -6.52 -16.87
N ILE A 394 21.87 -5.90 -16.30
CA ILE A 394 22.18 -6.05 -14.88
C ILE A 394 20.96 -5.52 -14.09
N ASP A 395 20.51 -6.26 -13.08
CA ASP A 395 19.33 -5.88 -12.27
C ASP A 395 19.58 -4.53 -11.55
N ASP A 396 19.15 -3.40 -12.14
CA ASP A 396 19.17 -2.08 -11.54
C ASP A 396 17.90 -1.26 -11.87
N GLY A 397 16.73 -1.74 -11.42
CA GLY A 397 15.46 -1.00 -11.62
C GLY A 397 14.21 -1.54 -10.88
N LEU A 398 13.28 -0.61 -10.61
CA LEU A 398 11.86 -0.72 -10.20
C LEU A 398 11.36 -1.52 -8.98
N PHE A 399 12.19 -2.31 -8.29
CA PHE A 399 11.86 -3.13 -7.10
C PHE A 399 11.03 -4.42 -7.37
N PRO A 400 11.28 -5.49 -6.60
CA PRO A 400 12.60 -6.02 -6.29
C PRO A 400 13.05 -6.89 -7.47
N GLY A 401 14.21 -6.57 -8.05
CA GLY A 401 14.89 -7.50 -8.93
C GLY A 401 15.36 -8.73 -8.14
N THR A 402 15.82 -9.78 -8.81
CA THR A 402 16.27 -10.99 -8.09
C THR A 402 17.33 -10.69 -7.03
N ARG A 403 18.16 -9.65 -7.18
CA ARG A 403 19.21 -9.25 -6.24
C ARG A 403 18.71 -8.57 -4.97
N ASP A 404 17.55 -7.92 -5.02
CA ASP A 404 16.94 -7.18 -3.92
C ASP A 404 16.20 -8.11 -2.93
N MET A 405 16.16 -9.41 -3.24
CA MET A 405 15.52 -10.44 -2.44
C MET A 405 16.56 -11.09 -1.50
N HIS A 406 16.22 -11.42 -0.26
CA HIS A 406 17.09 -12.11 0.70
C HIS A 406 16.87 -13.61 0.74
#